data_AF-J0PNZ7-F1
#
_entry.id   AF-J0PNZ7-F1
#
_cell.length_a   1.000
_cell.length_b   1.000
_cell.length_c   1.000
_cell.angle_alpha   90.00
_cell.angle_beta   90.00
_cell.angle_gamma   90.00
#
_symmetry.space_group_name_H-M   'P 1'
#
loop_
_entity.id
_entity.type
_entity.pdbx_description
1 polymer ?
#
loop_
_entity_poly.entity_id
_entity_poly.type
_entity_poly.pdbx_seq_one_letter_code
_entity_poly.pdbx_strand_id
1 'polypeptide(L)'
;HALNVSYQQVQKYETGLNRVAAGRLKDIADILSVPLTFFYTDVLTKQETPYQHDALISSREEYLLLKRFRVLTSVKQRAILQLIADQNESF
;
A
#
# COMPACT_ATOMS: atom_id res chain seq x y z
N HIS A 1 19.79 -7.75 -27.98
CA HIS A 1 19.48 -9.02 -27.29
C HIS A 1 18.82 -8.66 -25.96
N ALA A 2 17.49 -8.51 -25.88
CA ALA A 2 16.94 -7.81 -24.72
C ALA A 2 16.64 -8.73 -23.51
N LEU A 3 15.88 -9.82 -23.68
CA LEU A 3 15.49 -10.70 -22.54
C LEU A 3 15.82 -12.18 -22.71
N ASN A 4 16.34 -12.57 -23.87
CA ASN A 4 16.67 -13.96 -24.25
C ASN A 4 15.60 -14.98 -23.83
N VAL A 5 14.33 -14.65 -24.09
CA VAL A 5 13.16 -15.50 -23.82
C VAL A 5 12.51 -15.96 -25.09
N SER A 6 12.01 -17.19 -25.10
CA SER A 6 11.16 -17.66 -26.18
C SER A 6 9.77 -16.99 -26.12
N TYR A 7 9.12 -16.90 -27.27
CA TYR A 7 7.75 -16.37 -27.37
C TYR A 7 6.77 -17.14 -26.47
N GLN A 8 6.90 -18.47 -26.43
CA GLN A 8 6.11 -19.31 -25.54
C GLN A 8 6.33 -18.98 -24.05
N GLN A 9 7.53 -18.54 -23.70
CA GLN A 9 7.86 -18.19 -22.32
C GLN A 9 7.29 -16.84 -21.93
N VAL A 10 7.23 -15.88 -22.86
CA VAL A 10 6.49 -14.63 -22.69
C VAL A 10 5.00 -14.92 -22.49
N GLN A 11 4.41 -15.79 -23.33
CA GLN A 11 3.01 -16.18 -23.19
C GLN A 11 2.70 -16.84 -21.84
N LYS A 12 3.63 -17.64 -21.30
CA LYS A 12 3.51 -18.22 -19.95
C LYS A 12 3.56 -17.18 -18.82
N TYR A 13 4.23 -16.03 -19.04
CA TYR A 13 4.21 -14.91 -18.09
C TYR A 13 2.92 -14.12 -18.16
N GLU A 14 2.43 -13.86 -19.38
CA GLU A 14 1.17 -13.14 -19.60
C GLU A 14 -0.03 -13.90 -19.02
N THR A 15 -0.03 -15.23 -19.18
CA THR A 15 -1.10 -16.10 -18.66
C THR A 15 -0.95 -16.44 -17.18
N GLY A 16 0.13 -16.00 -16.52
CA GLY A 16 0.39 -16.28 -15.11
C GLY A 16 0.73 -17.74 -14.79
N LEU A 17 0.88 -18.60 -15.81
CA LEU A 17 1.24 -20.01 -15.65
C LEU A 17 2.65 -20.18 -15.06
N ASN A 18 3.56 -19.24 -15.36
CA ASN A 18 4.89 -19.19 -14.78
C ASN A 18 5.13 -17.88 -14.02
N ARG A 19 5.71 -17.98 -12.82
CA ARG A 19 6.20 -16.81 -12.08
C ARG A 19 7.47 -16.25 -12.73
N VAL A 20 7.59 -14.92 -12.73
CA VAL A 20 8.79 -14.20 -13.16
C VAL A 20 9.70 -14.01 -11.94
N ALA A 21 10.97 -14.38 -12.05
CA ALA A 21 11.96 -14.13 -10.99
C ALA A 21 12.26 -12.62 -10.88
N ALA A 22 12.57 -12.14 -9.66
CA ALA A 22 12.78 -10.71 -9.40
C ALA A 22 13.88 -10.07 -10.28
N GLY A 23 15.00 -10.77 -10.50
CA GLY A 23 16.07 -10.29 -11.39
C GLY A 23 15.58 -10.10 -12.84
N ARG A 24 14.75 -11.02 -13.34
CA ARG A 24 14.16 -10.91 -14.67
C ARG A 24 13.18 -9.76 -14.77
N LEU A 25 12.40 -9.53 -13.72
CA LEU A 25 11.43 -8.44 -13.68
C LEU A 25 12.14 -7.08 -13.72
N LYS A 26 13.33 -6.98 -13.10
CA LYS A 26 14.20 -5.81 -13.20
C LYS A 26 14.70 -5.58 -14.62
N ASP A 27 15.19 -6.62 -15.30
CA ASP A 27 15.61 -6.52 -16.71
C ASP A 27 14.46 -6.03 -17.61
N ILE A 28 13.24 -6.56 -17.39
CA ILE A 28 12.03 -6.15 -18.10
C ILE A 28 11.70 -4.67 -17.85
N ALA A 29 11.79 -4.21 -16.59
CA ALA A 29 11.55 -2.82 -16.22
C ALA A 29 12.54 -1.87 -16.90
N ASP A 30 13.82 -2.24 -16.96
CA ASP A 30 14.86 -1.44 -17.61
C ASP A 30 14.64 -1.33 -19.13
N ILE A 31 14.22 -2.42 -19.78
CA ILE A 31 13.89 -2.43 -21.21
C ILE A 31 12.66 -1.56 -21.53
N LEU A 32 11.64 -1.63 -20.67
CA LEU A 32 10.43 -0.86 -20.82
C LEU A 32 10.59 0.59 -20.33
N SER A 33 11.76 0.94 -19.78
CA SER A 33 12.05 2.27 -19.20
C SER A 33 11.02 2.71 -18.15
N VAL A 34 10.54 1.75 -17.35
CA VAL A 34 9.61 2.00 -16.23
C VAL A 34 10.27 1.69 -14.89
N PRO A 35 9.89 2.36 -13.80
CA PRO A 35 10.31 1.96 -12.46
C PRO A 35 9.87 0.53 -12.16
N LEU A 36 10.69 -0.25 -11.44
CA LEU A 36 10.34 -1.63 -11.04
C LEU A 36 9.00 -1.70 -10.29
N THR A 37 8.67 -0.65 -9.54
CA THR A 37 7.40 -0.50 -8.80
C THR A 37 6.15 -0.55 -9.68
N PHE A 38 6.27 -0.27 -10.99
CA PHE A 38 5.18 -0.36 -11.95
C PHE A 38 4.48 -1.73 -11.92
N PHE A 39 5.26 -2.82 -11.86
CA PHE A 39 4.76 -4.19 -11.80
C PHE A 39 4.19 -4.61 -10.44
N TYR A 40 4.37 -3.77 -9.41
CA TYR A 40 3.89 -4.04 -8.05
C TYR A 40 2.69 -3.18 -7.65
N THR A 41 2.15 -2.36 -8.56
CA THR A 41 1.05 -1.43 -8.28
C THR A 41 -0.14 -2.15 -7.63
N ASP A 42 -0.54 -3.31 -8.13
CA ASP A 42 -1.66 -4.08 -7.57
C ASP A 42 -1.38 -4.69 -6.20
N VAL A 43 -0.11 -5.01 -5.91
CA VAL A 43 0.28 -5.52 -4.58
C VAL A 43 0.38 -4.38 -3.57
N LEU A 44 0.68 -3.17 -4.03
CA LEU A 44 0.69 -1.95 -3.22
C LEU A 44 -0.73 -1.40 -2.99
N THR A 45 -1.67 -1.63 -3.91
CA THR A 45 -3.09 -1.28 -3.71
C THR A 45 -3.87 -2.34 -2.93
N LYS A 46 -3.45 -3.62 -3.02
CA LYS A 46 -4.02 -4.75 -2.25
C LYS A 46 -3.33 -4.98 -0.91
N GLN A 47 -2.23 -4.28 -0.63
CA GLN A 47 -2.00 -3.85 0.74
C GLN A 47 -3.18 -2.95 1.07
N GLU A 48 -4.25 -3.56 1.58
CA GLU A 48 -5.06 -2.92 2.60
C GLU A 48 -4.03 -2.34 3.57
N THR A 49 -3.70 -1.06 3.40
CA THR A 49 -3.31 -0.26 4.54
C THR A 49 -4.35 -0.65 5.59
N PRO A 50 -3.97 -1.14 6.78
CA PRO A 50 -4.92 -1.42 7.86
C PRO A 50 -5.76 -0.18 8.23
N TYR A 51 -5.44 0.95 7.60
CA TYR A 51 -6.11 2.23 7.62
C TYR A 51 -6.58 2.62 6.21
N GLN A 52 -7.53 1.87 5.61
CA GLN A 52 -8.47 2.49 4.66
C GLN A 52 -9.36 3.48 5.43
N HIS A 53 -8.78 4.60 5.87
CA HIS A 53 -9.53 5.80 6.27
C HIS A 53 -9.54 6.76 5.08
N ASP A 54 -9.97 6.30 3.90
CA ASP A 54 -10.21 7.14 2.73
C ASP A 54 -11.69 7.11 2.32
N ALA A 55 -12.57 6.93 3.31
CA ALA A 55 -13.97 7.32 3.19
C ALA A 55 -14.21 8.58 4.04
N LEU A 56 -13.66 9.71 3.56
CA LEU A 56 -13.97 11.08 3.99
C LEU A 56 -13.60 11.40 5.45
N ILE A 57 -12.61 12.25 5.66
CA ILE A 57 -12.72 13.17 6.82
C ILE A 57 -14.00 13.97 6.58
N SER A 58 -15.09 13.52 7.17
CA SER A 58 -16.46 13.92 6.82
C SER A 58 -16.82 15.23 7.51
N SER A 59 -16.14 15.51 8.63
CA SER A 59 -16.33 16.70 9.45
C SER A 59 -15.04 17.47 9.69
N ARG A 60 -15.17 18.78 9.93
CA ARG A 60 -14.04 19.67 10.27
C ARG A 60 -13.37 19.23 11.57
N GLU A 61 -14.15 18.67 12.49
CA GLU A 61 -13.76 18.22 13.81
C GLU A 61 -12.80 17.02 13.71
N GLU A 62 -13.10 16.04 12.85
CA GLU A 62 -12.22 14.91 12.56
C GLU A 62 -10.85 15.37 12.01
N TYR A 63 -10.85 16.33 11.08
CA TYR A 63 -9.60 16.91 10.55
C TYR A 63 -8.78 17.59 11.64
N LEU A 64 -9.43 18.41 12.47
CA LEU A 64 -8.77 19.14 13.55
C LEU A 64 -8.22 18.21 14.62
N LEU A 65 -8.93 17.13 14.93
CA LEU A 65 -8.47 16.10 15.84
C LEU A 65 -7.18 15.47 15.31
N LEU A 66 -7.19 14.96 14.08
CA LEU A 66 -6.00 14.33 13.48
C LEU A 66 -4.81 15.28 13.38
N LYS A 67 -5.04 16.51 12.91
CA LYS A 67 -3.99 17.53 12.78
C LYS A 67 -3.33 17.83 14.13
N ARG A 68 -4.12 17.98 15.20
CA ARG A 68 -3.59 18.27 16.53
C ARG A 68 -2.94 17.04 17.15
N PHE A 69 -3.55 15.87 16.98
CA PHE A 69 -3.09 14.61 17.55
C PHE A 69 -1.65 14.27 17.13
N ARG A 70 -1.28 14.51 15.87
CA ARG A 70 0.08 14.25 15.35
C ARG A 70 1.19 15.07 16.03
N VAL A 71 0.85 16.23 16.62
CA VAL A 71 1.81 17.14 17.26
C VAL A 71 1.89 16.92 18.79
N LEU A 72 0.98 16.11 19.36
CA LEU A 72 0.97 15.82 20.79
C LEU A 72 2.13 14.90 21.21
N THR A 73 2.51 15.00 22.49
CA THR A 73 3.44 14.04 23.10
C THR A 73 2.78 12.67 23.25
N SER A 74 3.59 11.61 23.27
CA SER A 74 3.10 10.22 23.37
C SER A 74 2.22 9.98 24.60
N VAL A 75 2.45 10.70 25.71
CA VAL A 75 1.60 10.63 26.91
C VAL A 75 0.18 11.12 26.62
N LYS A 76 0.04 12.28 25.96
CA LYS A 76 -1.26 12.87 25.62
C LYS A 76 -1.98 12.07 24.54
N GLN A 77 -1.25 11.55 23.56
CA GLN A 77 -1.82 10.65 22.54
C GLN A 77 -2.43 9.41 23.18
N ARG A 78 -1.71 8.75 24.10
CA ARG A 78 -2.21 7.58 24.83
C ARG A 78 -3.44 7.88 25.67
N ALA A 79 -3.45 9.00 26.39
CA ALA A 79 -4.60 9.42 27.18
C ALA A 79 -5.85 9.65 26.30
N ILE A 80 -5.70 10.28 25.13
CA ILE A 80 -6.80 10.46 24.17
C ILE A 80 -7.28 9.11 23.62
N LEU A 81 -6.38 8.19 23.28
CA LEU A 81 -6.77 6.86 22.81
C LEU A 81 -7.51 6.05 23.90
N GLN A 82 -7.08 6.15 25.16
CA GLN A 82 -7.77 5.52 26.29
C GLN A 82 -9.17 6.11 26.49
N LEU A 83 -9.30 7.44 26.41
CA LEU A 83 -10.58 8.12 26.54
C LEU A 83 -11.56 7.69 25.43
N ILE A 84 -11.10 7.53 24.20
CA ILE A 84 -11.94 7.08 23.07
C ILE A 84 -12.29 5.59 23.21
N ALA A 85 -11.35 4.76 23.67
CA ALA A 85 -11.59 3.33 23.86
C ALA A 85 -12.62 3.04 24.95
N ASP A 86 -12.61 3.81 26.05
CA ASP A 86 -13.55 3.70 27.16
C ASP A 86 -15.02 3.92 26.75
N GLN A 87 -15.26 4.73 25.71
CA GLN A 87 -16.61 5.00 25.18
C GLN A 87 -17.15 3.88 24.27
N ASN A 88 -16.33 2.92 23.86
CA ASN A 88 -16.71 1.84 22.96
C ASN A 88 -17.02 0.51 23.68
N GLU A 89 -16.87 0.44 25.00
CA GLU A 89 -17.21 -0.75 25.82
C GLU A 89 -18.55 -0.58 26.58
N SER A 90 -19.59 -0.14 25.87
CA SER A 90 -20.94 -0.11 26.42
C SER A 90 -21.97 -0.52 25.37
N PHE A 91 -22.03 -1.82 25.05
CA PHE A 91 -23.24 -2.59 24.70
C PHE A 91 -22.93 -4.09 24.81
#